data_AF-A0A3D5RKU4-F1
#
_entry.id   AF-A0A3D5RKU4-F1
#
_cell.length_a   1.000
_cell.length_b   1.000
_cell.length_c   1.000
_cell.angle_alpha   90.00
_cell.angle_beta   90.00
_cell.angle_gamma   90.00
#
_symmetry.space_group_name_H-M   'P 1'
#
loop_
_entity.id
_entity.type
_entity.pdbx_description
1 polymer ?
#
loop_
_entity_poly.entity_id
_entity_poly.type
_entity_poly.pdbx_seq_one_letter_code
_entity_poly.pdbx_strand_id
1 'polypeptide(L)'
;MKNLIKKIGQNKFQFFFFVGIVALLAIALIVSTVMSNNDKTPDPDTPNVVNPEPSQDDPAVTKPEEVLKLPFQETMSYKVVRKFYSKDASRDEQVQALIKYGNSYRTSSGTGFAANDDSNFEVLSSLSGKVAEIKESPLYGNYVVLEHENNIKTYYYGLSDVTVTVGANIAQGDKIGTSGFMTIDKEAGNHVFVEVSKDGTRLNIETLIGKKISEIQK
;
A
#
# COMPACT_ATOMS: atom_id res chain seq x y z
N MET A 1 30.41 7.51 -37.84
CA MET A 1 29.53 6.74 -36.93
C MET A 1 28.63 7.73 -36.20
N LYS A 2 27.31 7.47 -36.25
CA LYS A 2 26.22 8.39 -35.92
C LYS A 2 25.79 8.22 -34.46
N ASN A 3 25.51 9.36 -33.81
CA ASN A 3 24.54 9.64 -32.72
C ASN A 3 24.29 8.59 -31.62
N LEU A 4 24.76 8.86 -30.40
CA LEU A 4 24.34 8.13 -29.18
C LEU A 4 24.07 8.99 -27.92
N ILE A 5 23.92 10.32 -28.02
CA ILE A 5 23.72 11.20 -26.82
C ILE A 5 22.35 11.92 -26.84
N LYS A 6 21.27 11.24 -27.23
CA LYS A 6 19.93 11.86 -27.16
C LYS A 6 18.86 10.87 -26.72
N LYS A 7 18.92 10.41 -25.46
CA LYS A 7 17.81 9.64 -24.86
C LYS A 7 17.48 9.93 -23.39
N ILE A 8 18.25 10.78 -22.71
CA ILE A 8 18.03 11.09 -21.28
C ILE A 8 17.14 12.34 -21.05
N GLY A 9 16.95 13.18 -22.09
CA GLY A 9 16.11 14.38 -22.00
C GLY A 9 14.64 14.20 -22.42
N GLN A 10 14.31 13.16 -23.19
CA GLN A 10 12.95 13.00 -23.74
C GLN A 10 11.94 12.46 -22.72
N ASN A 11 12.30 11.47 -21.90
CA ASN A 11 11.35 10.86 -20.95
C ASN A 11 10.98 11.82 -19.81
N LYS A 12 11.93 12.64 -19.33
CA LYS A 12 11.64 13.68 -18.33
C LYS A 12 10.81 14.81 -18.92
N PHE A 13 11.10 15.24 -20.15
CA PHE A 13 10.30 16.27 -20.84
C PHE A 13 8.87 15.79 -21.11
N GLN A 14 8.66 14.54 -21.53
CA GLN A 14 7.32 13.99 -21.70
C GLN A 14 6.56 13.85 -20.38
N PHE A 15 7.24 13.46 -19.29
CA PHE A 15 6.63 13.43 -17.96
C PHE A 15 6.17 14.81 -17.49
N PHE A 16 7.03 15.84 -17.59
CA PHE A 16 6.66 17.21 -17.21
C PHE A 16 5.59 17.82 -18.14
N PHE A 17 5.61 17.48 -19.43
CA PHE A 17 4.60 17.90 -20.39
C PHE A 17 3.23 17.26 -20.10
N PHE A 18 3.20 15.98 -19.72
CA PHE A 18 1.96 15.27 -19.36
C PHE A 18 1.37 15.79 -18.04
N VAL A 19 2.21 16.00 -17.02
CA VAL A 19 1.78 16.62 -15.74
C VAL A 19 1.25 18.03 -15.96
N GLY A 20 1.87 18.83 -16.84
CA GLY A 20 1.39 20.17 -17.19
C GLY A 20 0.01 20.17 -17.87
N ILE A 21 -0.23 19.23 -18.80
CA ILE A 21 -1.54 19.09 -19.46
C ILE A 21 -2.62 18.66 -18.48
N VAL A 22 -2.34 17.70 -17.60
CA VAL A 22 -3.30 17.25 -16.57
C VAL A 22 -3.64 18.39 -15.59
N ALA A 23 -2.65 19.19 -15.18
CA ALA A 23 -2.89 20.35 -14.33
C ALA A 23 -3.76 21.42 -15.03
N LEU A 24 -3.54 21.68 -16.32
CA LEU A 24 -4.38 22.60 -17.10
C LEU A 24 -5.83 22.12 -17.22
N LEU A 25 -6.05 20.82 -17.43
CA LEU A 25 -7.39 20.24 -17.50
C LEU A 25 -8.10 20.30 -16.14
N ALA A 26 -7.40 20.09 -15.03
CA ALA A 26 -7.95 20.23 -13.68
C ALA A 26 -8.35 21.69 -13.38
N ILE A 27 -7.52 22.67 -13.78
CA ILE A 27 -7.84 24.10 -13.62
C ILE A 27 -9.06 24.47 -14.47
N ALA A 28 -9.15 24.01 -15.72
CA ALA A 28 -10.31 24.27 -16.58
C ALA A 28 -11.61 23.67 -16.00
N LEU A 29 -11.54 22.52 -15.34
CA LEU A 29 -12.69 21.87 -14.69
C LEU A 29 -13.15 22.63 -13.44
N ILE A 30 -12.20 23.19 -12.66
CA ILE A 30 -12.50 24.08 -11.53
C ILE A 30 -13.09 25.41 -12.02
N VAL A 31 -12.54 26.01 -13.08
CA VAL A 31 -13.10 27.26 -13.65
C VAL A 31 -14.50 27.02 -14.24
N SER A 32 -14.75 25.89 -14.90
CA SER A 32 -16.07 25.53 -15.43
C SER A 32 -17.12 25.38 -14.30
N THR A 33 -16.75 24.75 -13.19
CA THR A 33 -17.64 24.64 -12.02
C THR A 33 -17.86 25.97 -11.30
N VAL A 34 -16.88 26.89 -11.35
CA VAL A 34 -17.01 28.24 -10.77
C VAL A 34 -17.77 29.21 -11.69
N MET A 35 -17.61 29.13 -13.01
CA MET A 35 -18.31 29.99 -13.98
C MET A 35 -19.76 29.59 -14.23
N SER A 36 -20.18 28.38 -13.86
CA SER A 36 -21.58 27.97 -13.99
C SER A 36 -22.50 28.51 -12.87
N ASN A 37 -21.97 29.26 -11.90
CA ASN A 37 -22.69 29.67 -10.69
C ASN A 37 -22.76 31.19 -10.45
N ASN A 38 -22.69 32.04 -11.49
CA ASN A 38 -22.89 33.48 -11.29
C ASN A 38 -23.68 34.11 -12.44
N ASP A 39 -25.00 34.09 -12.29
CA ASP A 39 -25.89 35.11 -12.86
C ASP A 39 -27.21 35.07 -12.08
N LYS A 40 -27.31 35.83 -10.98
CA LYS A 40 -28.53 36.54 -10.51
C LYS A 40 -28.14 37.65 -9.52
N THR A 41 -28.32 38.90 -9.95
CA THR A 41 -28.35 40.09 -9.08
C THR A 41 -29.54 40.02 -8.11
N PRO A 42 -29.46 40.53 -6.86
CA PRO A 42 -30.58 40.50 -5.92
C PRO A 42 -31.59 41.62 -6.19
N ASP A 43 -32.86 41.25 -6.34
CA ASP A 43 -34.03 42.14 -6.37
C ASP A 43 -34.63 42.24 -4.94
N PRO A 44 -34.85 43.44 -4.36
CA PRO A 44 -35.26 43.58 -2.98
C PRO A 44 -36.78 43.69 -2.88
N ASP A 45 -37.53 42.60 -3.06
CA ASP A 45 -38.91 42.46 -2.56
C ASP A 45 -39.45 41.04 -2.86
N THR A 46 -39.30 40.08 -1.93
CA THR A 46 -40.23 38.95 -1.71
C THR A 46 -39.78 38.06 -0.52
N PRO A 47 -40.72 37.35 0.14
CA PRO A 47 -40.73 37.10 1.59
C PRO A 47 -39.81 35.97 2.07
N ASN A 48 -39.46 36.02 3.37
CA ASN A 48 -38.67 35.03 4.12
C ASN A 48 -38.98 33.58 3.71
N VAL A 49 -38.11 32.99 2.89
CA VAL A 49 -38.05 31.55 2.66
C VAL A 49 -37.27 30.96 3.82
N VAL A 50 -37.98 30.20 4.65
CA VAL A 50 -37.41 29.34 5.69
C VAL A 50 -36.32 28.48 5.04
N ASN A 51 -35.08 28.68 5.45
CA ASN A 51 -33.97 27.81 5.10
C ASN A 51 -34.27 26.43 5.72
N PRO A 52 -34.42 25.34 4.96
CA PRO A 52 -34.46 24.02 5.58
C PRO A 52 -33.09 23.81 6.22
N GLU A 53 -33.08 23.51 7.52
CA GLU A 53 -31.91 22.96 8.18
C GLU A 53 -31.39 21.76 7.37
N PRO A 54 -30.06 21.55 7.26
CA PRO A 54 -29.54 20.34 6.66
C PRO A 54 -30.05 19.15 7.48
N SER A 55 -30.89 18.33 6.86
CA SER A 55 -31.40 17.08 7.41
C SER A 55 -30.22 16.18 7.82
N GLN A 56 -30.16 15.80 9.09
CA GLN A 56 -29.18 14.85 9.65
C GLN A 56 -29.49 13.38 9.29
N ASP A 57 -30.03 13.12 8.09
CA ASP A 57 -30.40 11.79 7.64
C ASP A 57 -29.77 11.47 6.28
N ASP A 58 -28.48 11.77 6.11
CA ASP A 58 -27.69 10.96 5.18
C ASP A 58 -27.51 9.60 5.86
N PRO A 59 -28.05 8.49 5.29
CA PRO A 59 -27.73 7.17 5.82
C PRO A 59 -26.22 7.04 5.74
N ALA A 60 -25.57 6.86 6.89
CA ALA A 60 -24.15 6.56 6.94
C ALA A 60 -23.89 5.43 5.95
N VAL A 61 -23.18 5.74 4.86
CA VAL A 61 -22.73 4.73 3.90
C VAL A 61 -21.67 3.94 4.65
N THR A 62 -22.11 2.92 5.39
CA THR A 62 -21.22 2.01 6.10
C THR A 62 -20.45 1.27 5.03
N LYS A 63 -19.21 1.70 4.77
CA LYS A 63 -18.31 1.01 3.86
C LYS A 63 -18.28 -0.47 4.28
N PRO A 64 -18.48 -1.42 3.35
CA PRO A 64 -18.39 -2.82 3.69
C PRO A 64 -17.02 -3.10 4.31
N GLU A 65 -17.05 -3.77 5.47
CA GLU A 65 -15.84 -4.04 6.23
C GLU A 65 -14.87 -4.91 5.43
N GLU A 66 -13.62 -4.48 5.34
CA GLU A 66 -12.59 -5.22 4.62
C GLU A 66 -12.09 -6.41 5.44
N VAL A 67 -11.75 -7.48 4.72
CA VAL A 67 -11.00 -8.62 5.25
C VAL A 67 -9.55 -8.50 4.81
N LEU A 68 -8.59 -8.88 5.66
CA LEU A 68 -7.18 -8.84 5.29
C LEU A 68 -6.88 -9.87 4.19
N LYS A 69 -6.31 -9.42 3.07
CA LYS A 69 -5.98 -10.28 1.92
C LYS A 69 -4.49 -10.58 1.83
N LEU A 70 -4.18 -11.61 1.04
CA LEU A 70 -2.81 -11.87 0.57
C LEU A 70 -2.23 -10.62 -0.11
N PRO A 71 -0.92 -10.37 0.01
CA PRO A 71 -0.27 -9.19 -0.56
C PRO A 71 0.05 -9.36 -2.06
N PHE A 72 -0.71 -10.19 -2.77
CA PHE A 72 -0.56 -10.53 -4.19
C PHE A 72 -1.85 -11.19 -4.69
N GLN A 73 -1.94 -11.46 -6.00
CA GLN A 73 -3.10 -12.11 -6.61
C GLN A 73 -3.34 -13.50 -6.00
N GLU A 74 -4.58 -13.77 -5.56
CA GLU A 74 -4.95 -15.04 -4.90
C GLU A 74 -4.76 -16.28 -5.80
N THR A 75 -4.74 -16.08 -7.11
CA THR A 75 -4.49 -17.14 -8.10
C THR A 75 -3.01 -17.51 -8.24
N MET A 76 -2.10 -16.73 -7.67
CA MET A 76 -0.66 -16.99 -7.73
C MET A 76 -0.29 -18.23 -6.90
N SER A 77 0.47 -19.14 -7.50
CA SER A 77 1.06 -20.26 -6.77
C SER A 77 2.28 -19.77 -5.98
N TYR A 78 2.25 -19.92 -4.65
CA TYR A 78 3.27 -19.35 -3.75
C TYR A 78 3.75 -20.35 -2.69
N LYS A 79 4.87 -19.99 -2.07
CA LYS A 79 5.45 -20.65 -0.88
C LYS A 79 5.77 -19.61 0.19
N VAL A 80 5.59 -19.99 1.45
CA VAL A 80 6.12 -19.23 2.58
C VAL A 80 7.59 -19.59 2.73
N VAL A 81 8.47 -18.61 2.60
CA VAL A 81 9.94 -18.80 2.72
C VAL A 81 10.48 -18.39 4.09
N ARG A 82 9.73 -17.55 4.81
CA ARG A 82 10.05 -17.09 6.17
C ARG A 82 8.78 -17.03 6.99
N LYS A 83 8.72 -17.70 8.13
CA LYS A 83 7.54 -17.66 9.02
C LYS A 83 7.65 -16.57 10.08
N PHE A 84 6.52 -16.16 10.63
CA PHE A 84 6.49 -15.39 11.87
C PHE A 84 6.98 -16.27 13.03
N TYR A 85 7.88 -15.75 13.87
CA TYR A 85 8.40 -16.55 14.98
C TYR A 85 7.39 -16.67 16.12
N SER A 86 7.06 -17.90 16.48
CA SER A 86 6.33 -18.24 17.71
C SER A 86 7.09 -19.32 18.48
N LYS A 87 7.14 -19.16 19.81
CA LYS A 87 7.78 -20.14 20.72
C LYS A 87 7.02 -21.45 20.78
N ASP A 88 5.73 -21.42 20.49
CA ASP A 88 4.83 -22.57 20.57
C ASP A 88 4.69 -23.27 19.21
N ALA A 89 5.32 -22.75 18.15
CA ALA A 89 5.36 -23.38 16.84
C ALA A 89 6.22 -24.65 16.85
N SER A 90 6.01 -25.52 15.87
CA SER A 90 6.84 -26.72 15.69
C SER A 90 8.32 -26.37 15.47
N ARG A 91 9.23 -27.32 15.70
CA ARG A 91 10.67 -27.06 15.57
C ARG A 91 11.04 -26.59 14.16
N ASP A 92 10.44 -27.18 13.14
CA ASP A 92 10.69 -26.84 11.74
C ASP A 92 10.19 -25.42 11.42
N GLU A 93 9.01 -25.04 11.93
CA GLU A 93 8.49 -23.68 11.77
C GLU A 93 9.33 -22.65 12.52
N GLN A 94 9.81 -22.98 13.72
CA GLN A 94 10.75 -22.10 14.44
C GLN A 94 12.03 -21.88 13.64
N VAL A 95 12.59 -22.94 13.04
CA VAL A 95 13.78 -22.83 12.18
C VAL A 95 13.46 -21.98 10.95
N GLN A 96 12.31 -22.19 10.31
CA GLN A 96 11.84 -21.38 9.18
C GLN A 96 11.56 -19.93 9.57
N ALA A 97 11.37 -19.61 10.85
CA ALA A 97 11.22 -18.25 11.34
C ALA A 97 12.54 -17.59 11.80
N LEU A 98 13.69 -18.24 11.63
CA LEU A 98 15.01 -17.67 11.96
C LEU A 98 15.71 -17.12 10.71
N ILE A 99 15.96 -15.81 10.70
CA ILE A 99 16.74 -15.12 9.68
C ILE A 99 18.22 -15.21 10.06
N LYS A 100 19.03 -15.84 9.20
CA LYS A 100 20.48 -15.92 9.36
C LYS A 100 21.16 -14.73 8.70
N TYR A 101 21.88 -13.93 9.48
CA TYR A 101 22.64 -12.79 8.97
C TYR A 101 24.04 -12.76 9.58
N GLY A 102 25.06 -12.93 8.73
CA GLY A 102 26.44 -13.16 9.16
C GLY A 102 26.55 -14.42 10.03
N ASN A 103 27.08 -14.27 11.23
CA ASN A 103 27.25 -15.37 12.20
C ASN A 103 26.11 -15.42 13.24
N SER A 104 25.01 -14.69 13.02
CA SER A 104 23.92 -14.55 13.99
C SER A 104 22.58 -14.97 13.40
N TYR A 105 21.66 -15.39 14.28
CA TYR A 105 20.28 -15.67 13.95
C TYR A 105 19.36 -14.64 14.62
N ARG A 106 18.32 -14.22 13.90
CA ARG A 106 17.28 -13.31 14.38
C ARG A 106 15.92 -13.95 14.19
N THR A 107 15.02 -13.75 15.14
CA THR A 107 13.63 -14.17 14.99
C THR A 107 12.90 -13.22 14.04
N SER A 108 12.12 -13.79 13.13
CA SER A 108 11.26 -13.06 12.21
C SER A 108 10.02 -12.49 12.90
N SER A 109 9.68 -11.23 12.63
CA SER A 109 8.47 -10.53 13.08
C SER A 109 7.38 -10.42 12.03
N GLY A 110 7.52 -11.17 10.93
CA GLY A 110 6.59 -11.18 9.80
C GLY A 110 6.69 -12.48 9.00
N THR A 111 6.10 -12.47 7.81
CA THR A 111 6.08 -13.62 6.90
C THR A 111 6.62 -13.23 5.53
N GLY A 112 7.54 -14.03 5.01
CA GLY A 112 8.09 -13.90 3.66
C GLY A 112 7.34 -14.80 2.68
N PHE A 113 6.82 -14.22 1.60
CA PHE A 113 6.11 -14.92 0.54
C PHE A 113 6.87 -14.83 -0.78
N ALA A 114 7.05 -15.97 -1.43
CA ALA A 114 7.69 -16.08 -2.74
C ALA A 114 6.77 -16.79 -3.74
N ALA A 115 6.88 -16.45 -5.02
CA ALA A 115 6.29 -17.28 -6.08
C ALA A 115 6.97 -18.67 -6.08
N ASN A 116 6.21 -19.72 -6.42
CA ASN A 116 6.76 -21.07 -6.39
C ASN A 116 7.93 -21.27 -7.38
N ASP A 117 7.87 -20.57 -8.50
CA ASP A 117 8.89 -20.55 -9.57
C ASP A 117 9.97 -19.48 -9.37
N ASP A 118 10.00 -18.81 -8.22
CA ASP A 118 10.95 -17.74 -7.85
C ASP A 118 10.90 -16.48 -8.75
N SER A 119 9.86 -16.34 -9.57
CA SER A 119 9.64 -15.17 -10.43
C SER A 119 9.24 -13.92 -9.64
N ASN A 120 9.46 -12.74 -10.24
CA ASN A 120 8.93 -11.48 -9.72
C ASN A 120 7.42 -11.43 -9.88
N PHE A 121 6.74 -10.87 -8.88
CA PHE A 121 5.29 -10.71 -8.87
C PHE A 121 4.90 -9.35 -8.28
N GLU A 122 3.69 -8.92 -8.61
CA GLU A 122 3.16 -7.66 -8.08
C GLU A 122 2.81 -7.78 -6.60
N VAL A 123 3.30 -6.83 -5.82
CA VAL A 123 2.94 -6.70 -4.42
C VAL A 123 1.77 -5.74 -4.31
N LEU A 124 0.69 -6.22 -3.70
CA LEU A 124 -0.59 -5.53 -3.57
C LEU A 124 -0.85 -5.15 -2.11
N SER A 125 -1.62 -4.09 -1.91
CA SER A 125 -2.06 -3.68 -0.59
C SER A 125 -3.03 -4.70 0.01
N SER A 126 -2.73 -5.22 1.19
CA SER A 126 -3.55 -6.22 1.89
C SER A 126 -4.83 -5.64 2.48
N LEU A 127 -4.87 -4.32 2.71
CA LEU A 127 -6.00 -3.53 3.22
C LEU A 127 -5.95 -2.14 2.59
N SER A 128 -7.08 -1.46 2.46
CA SER A 128 -7.07 -0.05 2.08
C SER A 128 -6.39 0.79 3.16
N GLY A 129 -5.64 1.82 2.78
CA GLY A 129 -4.92 2.63 3.73
C GLY A 129 -4.21 3.81 3.10
N LYS A 130 -3.41 4.50 3.90
CA LYS A 130 -2.58 5.63 3.49
C LYS A 130 -1.11 5.25 3.54
N VAL A 131 -0.35 5.64 2.51
CA VAL A 131 1.10 5.46 2.50
C VAL A 131 1.72 6.37 3.57
N ALA A 132 2.20 5.79 4.65
CA ALA A 132 2.84 6.52 5.74
C ALA A 132 4.33 6.76 5.47
N GLU A 133 4.99 5.77 4.85
CA GLU A 133 6.43 5.81 4.65
C GLU A 133 6.85 5.00 3.42
N ILE A 134 7.87 5.49 2.72
CA ILE A 134 8.63 4.76 1.72
C ILE A 134 10.11 4.98 2.04
N LYS A 135 10.89 3.90 2.16
CA LYS A 135 12.33 4.00 2.40
C LYS A 135 13.10 2.94 1.62
N GLU A 136 14.33 3.29 1.25
CA GLU A 136 15.32 2.37 0.71
C GLU A 136 16.25 1.92 1.86
N SER A 137 16.48 0.62 1.96
CA SER A 137 17.38 0.05 2.96
C SER A 137 18.38 -0.92 2.33
N PRO A 138 19.69 -0.79 2.61
CA PRO A 138 20.68 -1.78 2.17
C PRO A 138 20.41 -3.19 2.69
N LEU A 139 19.71 -3.32 3.83
CA LEU A 139 19.41 -4.61 4.45
C LEU A 139 18.03 -5.14 4.07
N TYR A 140 17.02 -4.28 4.08
CA TYR A 140 15.62 -4.65 3.90
C TYR A 140 15.07 -4.41 2.48
N GLY A 141 15.90 -3.93 1.54
CA GLY A 141 15.44 -3.49 0.22
C GLY A 141 14.61 -2.21 0.30
N ASN A 142 13.89 -1.89 -0.78
CA ASN A 142 12.86 -0.86 -0.69
C ASN A 142 11.69 -1.39 0.13
N TYR A 143 11.04 -0.51 0.89
CA TYR A 143 9.83 -0.88 1.60
C TYR A 143 8.82 0.24 1.68
N VAL A 144 7.56 -0.17 1.78
CA VAL A 144 6.38 0.67 1.92
C VAL A 144 5.71 0.35 3.24
N VAL A 145 5.30 1.38 3.98
CA VAL A 145 4.47 1.26 5.19
C VAL A 145 3.13 1.89 4.91
N LEU A 146 2.06 1.12 5.14
CA LEU A 146 0.68 1.58 5.03
C LEU A 146 0.06 1.66 6.42
N GLU A 147 -0.63 2.78 6.67
CA GLU A 147 -1.49 2.97 7.83
C GLU A 147 -2.94 2.70 7.42
N HIS A 148 -3.62 1.89 8.22
CA HIS A 148 -5.00 1.48 7.99
C HIS A 148 -5.88 1.93 9.16
N GLU A 149 -7.18 1.69 9.01
CA GLU A 149 -8.13 1.83 10.11
C GLU A 149 -7.75 0.95 11.31
N ASN A 150 -8.33 1.26 12.46
CA ASN A 150 -8.10 0.55 13.72
C ASN A 150 -6.61 0.43 14.11
N ASN A 151 -5.77 1.44 13.84
CA ASN A 151 -4.34 1.43 14.20
C ASN A 151 -3.57 0.20 13.68
N ILE A 152 -4.04 -0.38 12.57
CA ILE A 152 -3.31 -1.43 11.88
C ILE A 152 -2.27 -0.75 10.98
N LYS A 153 -1.06 -1.30 10.95
CA LYS A 153 -0.06 -0.96 9.94
C LYS A 153 0.43 -2.22 9.27
N THR A 154 0.64 -2.14 7.96
CA THR A 154 1.32 -3.19 7.19
C THR A 154 2.62 -2.64 6.62
N TYR A 155 3.63 -3.50 6.59
CA TYR A 155 4.97 -3.16 6.14
C TYR A 155 5.34 -4.16 5.05
N TYR A 156 5.78 -3.68 3.90
CA TYR A 156 6.11 -4.49 2.73
C TYR A 156 7.57 -4.28 2.38
N TYR A 157 8.43 -5.22 2.79
CA TYR A 157 9.88 -5.15 2.58
C TYR A 157 10.33 -6.00 1.39
N GLY A 158 11.56 -5.75 0.93
CA GLY A 158 12.19 -6.50 -0.16
C GLY A 158 11.72 -6.08 -1.54
N LEU A 159 11.12 -4.89 -1.69
CA LEU A 159 10.57 -4.46 -2.98
C LEU A 159 11.69 -4.08 -3.95
N SER A 160 11.60 -4.56 -5.19
CA SER A 160 12.52 -4.19 -6.28
C SER A 160 12.14 -2.85 -6.92
N ASP A 161 10.84 -2.54 -6.94
CA ASP A 161 10.30 -1.23 -7.30
C ASP A 161 9.20 -0.79 -6.31
N VAL A 162 8.89 0.51 -6.32
CA VAL A 162 7.79 1.09 -5.57
C VAL A 162 6.98 1.98 -6.52
N THR A 163 5.68 1.74 -6.59
CA THR A 163 4.78 2.39 -7.56
C THR A 163 3.91 3.49 -6.95
N VAL A 164 4.05 3.74 -5.65
CA VAL A 164 3.22 4.68 -4.87
C VAL A 164 4.05 5.83 -4.30
N THR A 165 3.35 6.83 -3.73
CA THR A 165 3.98 8.01 -3.11
C THR A 165 3.49 8.19 -1.68
N VAL A 166 4.34 8.74 -0.81
CA VAL A 166 3.99 9.04 0.59
C VAL A 166 2.78 9.98 0.62
N GLY A 167 1.82 9.65 1.47
CA GLY A 167 0.58 10.40 1.65
C GLY A 167 -0.57 9.96 0.74
N ALA A 168 -0.33 9.12 -0.27
CA ALA A 168 -1.37 8.61 -1.15
C ALA A 168 -2.34 7.68 -0.39
N ASN A 169 -3.63 7.74 -0.76
CA ASN A 169 -4.62 6.73 -0.36
C ASN A 169 -4.56 5.58 -1.37
N ILE A 170 -4.50 4.35 -0.86
CA ILE A 170 -4.34 3.11 -1.60
C ILE A 170 -5.56 2.23 -1.28
N ALA A 171 -6.25 1.73 -2.29
CA ALA A 171 -7.30 0.76 -2.09
C ALA A 171 -6.71 -0.64 -1.87
N GLN A 172 -7.42 -1.50 -1.16
CA GLN A 172 -7.07 -2.90 -1.06
C GLN A 172 -6.93 -3.52 -2.46
N GLY A 173 -5.83 -4.25 -2.69
CA GLY A 173 -5.52 -4.89 -3.97
C GLY A 173 -4.79 -3.98 -4.96
N ASP A 174 -4.62 -2.69 -4.66
CA ASP A 174 -3.81 -1.81 -5.50
C ASP A 174 -2.33 -2.20 -5.42
N LYS A 175 -1.64 -2.10 -6.57
CA LYS A 175 -0.21 -2.36 -6.66
C LYS A 175 0.59 -1.28 -5.93
N ILE A 176 1.44 -1.72 -5.02
CA ILE A 176 2.37 -0.86 -4.26
C ILE A 176 3.84 -1.04 -4.67
N GLY A 177 4.16 -2.16 -5.31
CA GLY A 177 5.50 -2.46 -5.81
C GLY A 177 5.59 -3.85 -6.42
N THR A 178 6.82 -4.35 -6.52
CA THR A 178 7.16 -5.66 -7.10
C THR A 178 8.11 -6.38 -6.16
N SER A 179 7.93 -7.69 -6.00
CA SER A 179 8.80 -8.52 -5.16
C SER A 179 10.27 -8.43 -5.59
N GLY A 180 11.16 -8.69 -4.66
CA GLY A 180 12.59 -8.57 -4.86
C GLY A 180 13.39 -9.25 -3.77
N PHE A 181 14.53 -8.69 -3.42
CA PHE A 181 15.52 -9.35 -2.57
C PHE A 181 15.81 -8.53 -1.30
N MET A 182 16.09 -9.24 -0.21
CA MET A 182 16.54 -8.64 1.05
C MET A 182 17.93 -9.17 1.41
N THR A 183 18.89 -8.26 1.61
CA THR A 183 20.26 -8.63 2.01
C THR A 183 20.30 -9.31 3.39
N ILE A 184 19.36 -8.98 4.28
CA ILE A 184 19.29 -9.62 5.60
C ILE A 184 18.77 -11.06 5.55
N ASP A 185 17.97 -11.41 4.53
CA ASP A 185 17.34 -12.74 4.38
C ASP A 185 17.65 -13.35 3.00
N LYS A 186 18.95 -13.44 2.67
CA LYS A 186 19.41 -13.92 1.35
C LYS A 186 18.95 -15.34 1.02
N GLU A 187 18.83 -16.18 2.02
CA GLU A 187 18.43 -17.59 1.85
C GLU A 187 16.97 -17.72 1.39
N ALA A 188 16.13 -16.69 1.62
CA ALA A 188 14.74 -16.66 1.20
C ALA A 188 14.54 -16.28 -0.30
N GLY A 189 15.60 -15.89 -1.01
CA GLY A 189 15.53 -15.58 -2.44
C GLY A 189 14.63 -14.38 -2.76
N ASN A 190 13.96 -14.42 -3.91
CA ASN A 190 13.03 -13.38 -4.34
C ASN A 190 11.70 -13.53 -3.58
N HIS A 191 11.36 -12.54 -2.76
CA HIS A 191 10.15 -12.56 -1.94
C HIS A 191 9.69 -11.14 -1.57
N VAL A 192 8.46 -11.03 -1.06
CA VAL A 192 8.04 -9.90 -0.24
C VAL A 192 7.96 -10.35 1.21
N PHE A 193 8.57 -9.58 2.12
CA PHE A 193 8.46 -9.82 3.55
C PHE A 193 7.43 -8.86 4.15
N VAL A 194 6.36 -9.40 4.72
CA VAL A 194 5.23 -8.64 5.23
C VAL A 194 5.15 -8.72 6.73
N GLU A 195 5.11 -7.57 7.38
CA GLU A 195 4.80 -7.47 8.80
C GLU A 195 3.44 -6.78 8.97
N VAL A 196 2.66 -7.25 9.94
CA VAL A 196 1.43 -6.59 10.36
C VAL A 196 1.62 -6.17 11.81
N SER A 197 1.23 -4.93 12.14
CA SER A 197 1.20 -4.46 13.52
C SER A 197 -0.17 -3.88 13.87
N LYS A 198 -0.65 -4.18 15.07
CA LYS A 198 -1.85 -3.59 15.67
C LYS A 198 -1.45 -2.95 16.99
N ASP A 199 -1.69 -1.64 17.13
CA ASP A 199 -1.33 -0.89 18.35
C ASP A 199 0.15 -1.11 18.77
N GLY A 200 1.05 -1.19 17.79
CA GLY A 200 2.49 -1.42 17.98
C GLY A 200 2.91 -2.88 18.21
N THR A 201 1.96 -3.81 18.37
CA THR A 201 2.26 -5.24 18.55
C THR A 201 2.30 -5.95 17.19
N ARG A 202 3.35 -6.74 16.94
CA ARG A 202 3.50 -7.52 15.69
C ARG A 202 2.65 -8.78 15.72
N LEU A 203 1.93 -9.04 14.63
CA LEU A 203 1.01 -10.17 14.49
C LEU A 203 1.41 -11.04 13.31
N ASN A 204 1.08 -12.33 13.39
CA ASN A 204 1.34 -13.29 12.31
C ASN A 204 0.29 -13.14 11.20
N ILE A 205 0.68 -12.56 10.06
CA ILE A 205 -0.19 -12.37 8.90
C ILE A 205 -0.81 -13.68 8.39
N GLU A 206 -0.12 -14.82 8.47
CA GLU A 206 -0.68 -16.13 8.06
C GLU A 206 -1.97 -16.45 8.82
N THR A 207 -2.08 -16.01 10.08
CA THR A 207 -3.28 -16.22 10.90
C THR A 207 -4.35 -15.14 10.70
N LEU A 208 -3.99 -14.02 10.06
CA LEU A 208 -4.88 -12.87 9.84
C LEU A 208 -5.56 -12.87 8.48
N ILE A 209 -5.02 -13.56 7.48
CA ILE A 209 -5.62 -13.64 6.14
C ILE A 209 -7.06 -14.16 6.25
N GLY A 210 -7.99 -13.45 5.61
CA GLY A 210 -9.42 -13.73 5.63
C GLY A 210 -10.17 -13.22 6.87
N LYS A 211 -9.48 -12.71 7.90
CA LYS A 211 -10.13 -12.07 9.05
C LYS A 211 -10.58 -10.66 8.70
N LYS A 212 -11.72 -10.26 9.23
CA LYS A 212 -12.21 -8.88 9.16
C LYS A 212 -11.33 -7.95 10.00
N ILE A 213 -11.26 -6.68 9.64
CA ILE A 213 -10.50 -5.67 10.40
C ILE A 213 -10.94 -5.62 11.89
N SER A 214 -12.23 -5.76 12.20
CA SER A 214 -12.73 -5.79 13.59
C SER A 214 -12.32 -7.02 14.39
N GLU A 215 -11.95 -8.11 13.73
CA GLU A 215 -11.54 -9.37 14.36
C GLU A 215 -10.03 -9.44 14.65
N ILE A 216 -9.25 -8.48 14.14
CA ILE A 216 -7.81 -8.39 14.37
C ILE A 216 -7.59 -7.83 15.78
N GLN A 217 -7.60 -8.74 16.74
CA GLN A 217 -7.38 -8.47 18.16
C GLN A 217 -5.90 -8.66 18.54
N LYS A 218 -5.57 -8.13 19.72
CA LYS A 218 -4.27 -8.24 20.37
C LYS A 218 -3.96 -9.67 20.80
#